data_AF-A0A925VJ83-F1
#
_entry.id   AF-A0A925VJ83-F1
#
_cell.length_a   1.000
_cell.length_b   1.000
_cell.length_c   1.000
_cell.angle_alpha   90.00
_cell.angle_beta   90.00
_cell.angle_gamma   90.00
#
_symmetry.space_group_name_H-M   'P 1'
#
loop_
_entity.id
_entity.type
_entity.pdbx_description
1 polymer ?
#
loop_
_entity_poly.entity_id
_entity_poly.type
_entity_poly.pdbx_seq_one_letter_code
_entity_poly.pdbx_strand_id
1 'polypeptide(L)'
;HAAVTRQRRDATPAGGWRSEQRLSVGEALEAYCTAPAICSGEASIKGALRPGMLADLAVLSADPFTCPPEDLHVITAELTMVGGVVVWERK
;
A
#
# COMPACT_ATOMS: atom_id res chain seq x y z
N HIS A 1 1.78 -5.35 5.20
CA HIS A 1 2.15 -6.29 6.29
C HIS A 1 2.89 -5.61 7.44
N ALA A 2 4.21 -5.36 7.34
CA ALA A 2 5.02 -4.99 8.51
C ALA A 2 4.60 -3.67 9.19
N ALA A 3 4.10 -2.68 8.43
CA ALA A 3 3.53 -1.46 9.01
C ALA A 3 2.31 -1.73 9.91
N VAL A 4 1.51 -2.74 9.56
CA VAL A 4 0.24 -3.09 10.21
C VAL A 4 0.45 -4.10 11.34
N THR A 5 1.31 -5.10 11.14
CA THR A 5 1.52 -6.18 12.10
C THR A 5 2.69 -5.91 13.04
N ARG A 6 3.65 -5.09 12.61
CA ARG A 6 4.97 -4.92 13.23
C ARG A 6 5.74 -6.23 13.36
N GLN A 7 5.46 -7.18 12.47
CA GLN A 7 6.06 -8.51 12.43
C GLN A 7 6.83 -8.72 11.13
N ARG A 8 7.80 -9.63 11.17
CA ARG A 8 8.43 -10.25 10.00
C ARG A 8 7.45 -11.23 9.34
N ARG A 9 7.80 -11.71 8.15
CA ARG A 9 6.97 -12.67 7.39
C ARG A 9 6.79 -14.01 8.11
N ASP A 10 7.72 -14.38 9.00
CA ASP A 10 7.63 -15.56 9.87
C ASP A 10 6.83 -15.30 11.17
N ALA A 11 6.06 -14.21 11.21
CA ALA A 11 5.29 -13.73 12.36
C ALA A 11 6.13 -13.34 13.61
N THR A 12 7.45 -13.27 13.52
CA THR A 12 8.30 -12.85 14.65
C THR A 12 8.54 -11.34 14.70
N PRO A 13 8.72 -10.73 15.89
CA PRO A 13 8.43 -11.31 17.20
C PRO A 13 6.92 -11.48 17.41
N ALA A 14 6.52 -12.46 18.24
CA ALA A 14 5.12 -12.65 18.59
C ALA A 14 4.55 -11.34 19.19
N GLY A 15 3.36 -10.94 18.75
CA GLY A 15 2.74 -9.68 19.18
C GLY A 15 3.28 -8.42 18.49
N GLY A 16 4.35 -8.52 17.68
CA GLY A 16 4.92 -7.41 16.90
C GLY A 16 5.87 -6.50 17.69
N TRP A 17 6.90 -5.99 16.99
CA TRP A 17 7.90 -5.09 17.56
C TRP A 17 7.35 -3.67 17.73
N ARG A 18 7.27 -3.19 18.98
CA ARG A 18 6.59 -1.93 19.33
C ARG A 18 5.16 -1.92 18.80
N SER A 19 4.37 -2.89 19.27
CA SER A 19 3.00 -3.14 18.82
C SER A 19 2.08 -1.92 18.98
N GLU A 20 2.40 -1.01 19.90
CA GLU A 20 1.74 0.27 20.10
C GLU A 20 1.93 1.25 18.93
N GLN A 21 2.87 0.99 18.03
CA GLN A 21 3.13 1.76 16.80
C GLN A 21 2.60 1.08 15.54
N ARG A 22 1.68 0.10 15.68
CA ARG A 22 0.97 -0.49 14.55
C ARG A 22 0.13 0.58 13.87
N LEU A 23 0.16 0.56 12.54
CA LEU A 23 -0.74 1.36 11.72
C LEU A 23 -1.94 0.51 11.32
N SER A 24 -3.10 1.14 11.17
CA SER A 24 -4.18 0.57 10.37
C SER A 24 -3.74 0.41 8.91
N VAL A 25 -4.48 -0.41 8.15
CA VAL A 25 -4.26 -0.55 6.70
C VAL A 25 -4.40 0.81 6.00
N GLY A 26 -5.37 1.63 6.42
CA GLY A 26 -5.60 2.97 5.86
C GLY A 26 -4.42 3.91 6.10
N GLU A 27 -3.92 4.00 7.33
CA GLU A 27 -2.72 4.79 7.65
C GLU A 27 -1.48 4.30 6.90
N ALA A 28 -1.34 2.97 6.74
CA ALA A 28 -0.24 2.42 5.95
C ALA A 28 -0.35 2.82 4.46
N LEU A 29 -1.54 2.75 3.87
CA LEU A 29 -1.76 3.19 2.48
C LEU A 29 -1.51 4.70 2.32
N GLU A 30 -1.96 5.52 3.28
CA GLU A 30 -1.68 6.96 3.29
C GLU A 30 -0.17 7.22 3.30
N ALA A 31 0.58 6.51 4.15
CA ALA A 31 2.02 6.62 4.26
C ALA A 31 2.78 6.20 2.98
N TYR A 32 2.19 5.35 2.14
CA TYR A 32 2.80 4.92 0.86
C TYR A 32 2.30 5.71 -0.37
N CYS A 33 1.16 6.40 -0.28
CA CYS A 33 0.53 7.05 -1.44
C CYS A 33 0.49 8.57 -1.31
N THR A 34 -0.34 9.10 -0.41
CA THR A 34 -0.60 10.54 -0.30
C THR A 34 0.50 11.26 0.47
N ALA A 35 1.01 10.70 1.57
CA ALA A 35 2.02 11.36 2.39
C ALA A 35 3.33 11.63 1.63
N PRO A 36 3.90 10.68 0.85
CA PRO A 36 5.08 10.96 0.05
C PRO A 36 4.85 12.03 -1.01
N ALA A 37 3.66 12.05 -1.65
CA ALA A 37 3.30 13.07 -2.64
C ALA A 37 3.21 14.47 -1.99
N ILE A 38 2.71 14.58 -0.76
CA ILE A 38 2.73 15.84 0.00
C ILE A 38 4.17 16.24 0.31
N CYS A 39 4.97 15.32 0.85
CA CYS A 39 6.37 15.58 1.23
C CYS A 39 7.25 16.01 0.04
N SER A 40 6.96 15.51 -1.17
CA SER A 40 7.68 15.88 -2.40
C SER A 40 7.09 17.11 -3.10
N GLY A 41 5.98 17.68 -2.61
CA GLY A 41 5.29 18.81 -3.24
C GLY A 41 4.49 18.45 -4.50
N GLU A 42 4.20 17.18 -4.72
CA GLU A 42 3.52 16.64 -5.91
C GLU A 42 2.06 16.22 -5.64
N ALA A 43 1.50 16.55 -4.47
CA ALA A 43 0.14 16.18 -4.09
C ALA A 43 -0.97 16.76 -4.98
N SER A 44 -0.65 17.76 -5.82
CA SER A 44 -1.56 18.28 -6.83
C SER A 44 -1.69 17.38 -8.06
N ILE A 45 -0.72 16.49 -8.31
CA ILE A 45 -0.66 15.67 -9.52
C ILE A 45 -0.69 14.16 -9.26
N LYS A 46 -0.32 13.68 -8.06
CA LYS A 46 -0.28 12.25 -7.74
C LYS A 46 -0.54 11.95 -6.26
N GLY A 47 -0.58 10.65 -5.94
CA GLY A 47 -0.75 10.14 -4.57
C GLY A 47 -2.19 9.79 -4.20
N ALA A 48 -3.17 10.20 -5.01
CA ALA A 48 -4.57 9.80 -4.88
C ALA A 48 -5.19 9.57 -6.27
N LEU A 49 -6.25 8.75 -6.33
CA LEU A 49 -7.05 8.58 -7.55
C LEU A 49 -8.21 9.55 -7.55
N ARG A 50 -8.03 10.67 -8.25
CA ARG A 50 -9.02 11.74 -8.41
C ARG A 50 -8.94 12.34 -9.82
N PRO A 51 -10.03 12.89 -10.37
CA PRO A 51 -9.98 13.60 -11.65
C PRO A 51 -8.91 14.70 -11.66
N GLY A 52 -8.12 14.76 -12.73
CA GLY A 52 -7.03 15.73 -12.89
C GLY A 52 -5.66 15.27 -12.38
N MET A 53 -5.57 14.14 -11.69
CA MET A 53 -4.30 13.52 -11.27
C MET A 53 -3.82 12.47 -12.30
N LEU A 54 -2.55 12.09 -12.20
CA LEU A 54 -1.99 10.97 -12.95
C LEU A 54 -2.75 9.68 -12.60
N ALA A 55 -3.05 8.88 -13.63
CA ALA A 55 -3.62 7.55 -13.45
C ALA A 55 -2.52 6.54 -13.07
N ASP A 56 -1.92 6.77 -11.89
CA ASP A 56 -0.96 5.87 -11.25
C ASP A 56 -1.71 4.97 -10.28
N LEU A 57 -1.89 3.68 -10.63
CA LEU A 57 -2.62 2.72 -9.80
C LEU A 57 -2.03 1.31 -9.87
N ALA A 58 -2.34 0.53 -8.85
CA ALA A 58 -2.14 -0.92 -8.85
C ALA A 58 -3.48 -1.60 -8.57
N VAL A 59 -3.81 -2.63 -9.35
CA VAL A 59 -4.87 -3.58 -9.03
C VAL A 59 -4.22 -4.68 -8.19
N LEU A 60 -4.79 -5.00 -7.03
CA LEU A 60 -4.23 -5.96 -6.09
C LEU A 60 -4.95 -7.31 -6.19
N SER A 61 -4.22 -8.40 -5.93
CA SER A 61 -4.74 -9.78 -5.98
C SER A 61 -5.76 -10.10 -4.88
N ALA A 62 -5.82 -9.27 -3.84
CA ALA A 62 -6.78 -9.33 -2.75
C ALA A 62 -6.97 -7.93 -2.16
N ASP A 63 -8.08 -7.74 -1.46
CA ASP A 63 -8.38 -6.51 -0.74
C ASP A 63 -7.61 -6.44 0.60
N PRO A 64 -6.69 -5.47 0.77
CA PRO A 64 -5.90 -5.34 1.99
C PRO A 64 -6.73 -4.94 3.23
N PHE A 65 -7.96 -4.45 3.06
CA PHE A 65 -8.82 -4.07 4.19
C PHE A 65 -9.57 -5.25 4.79
N THR A 66 -9.69 -6.37 4.08
CA THR A 66 -10.51 -7.51 4.48
C THR A 66 -9.71 -8.80 4.68
N CYS A 67 -8.51 -8.91 4.12
CA CYS A 67 -7.65 -10.07 4.37
C CYS A 67 -7.05 -10.05 5.79
N PRO A 68 -6.62 -11.22 6.32
CA PRO A 68 -5.84 -11.26 7.55
C PRO A 68 -4.59 -10.38 7.44
N PRO A 69 -4.24 -9.57 8.47
CA PRO A 69 -3.07 -8.71 8.43
C PRO A 69 -1.75 -9.42 8.13
N GLU A 70 -1.62 -10.67 8.58
CA GLU A 70 -0.51 -11.58 8.29
C GLU A 70 -0.38 -11.87 6.79
N ASP A 71 -1.47 -11.92 6.03
CA ASP A 71 -1.48 -12.24 4.60
C ASP A 71 -1.18 -11.02 3.71
N LEU A 72 -1.13 -9.81 4.28
CA LEU A 72 -0.82 -8.59 3.52
C LEU A 72 0.51 -8.65 2.75
N HIS A 73 1.45 -9.54 3.11
CA HIS A 73 2.74 -9.65 2.44
C HIS A 73 2.73 -10.60 1.23
N VAL A 74 1.65 -11.39 1.07
CA VAL A 74 1.46 -12.28 -0.09
C VAL A 74 0.58 -11.65 -1.16
N ILE A 75 -0.08 -10.53 -0.86
CA ILE A 75 -0.80 -9.73 -1.87
C ILE A 75 0.20 -9.27 -2.93
N THR A 76 -0.14 -9.54 -4.19
CA THR A 76 0.62 -9.10 -5.36
C THR A 76 -0.18 -8.08 -6.16
N ALA A 77 0.49 -7.31 -7.00
CA ALA A 77 -0.20 -6.59 -8.06
C ALA A 77 -0.73 -7.60 -9.10
N GLU A 78 -1.93 -7.40 -9.62
CA GLU A 78 -2.50 -8.03 -10.81
C GLU A 78 -2.33 -7.13 -12.06
N LEU A 79 -2.23 -5.82 -11.83
CA LEU A 79 -1.89 -4.82 -12.83
C LEU A 79 -1.20 -3.63 -12.17
N THR A 80 -0.23 -3.02 -12.85
CA THR A 80 0.32 -1.70 -12.49
C THR A 80 0.21 -0.76 -13.68
N MET A 81 -0.35 0.42 -13.44
CA MET A 81 -0.51 1.50 -14.40
C MET A 81 0.24 2.74 -13.91
N VAL A 82 0.97 3.39 -14.82
CA VAL A 82 1.67 4.65 -14.55
C VAL A 82 1.28 5.65 -15.64
N GLY A 83 0.77 6.81 -15.25
CA GLY A 83 0.34 7.88 -16.15
C GLY A 83 -0.74 7.44 -17.14
N GLY A 84 -1.56 6.44 -16.79
CA GLY A 84 -2.58 5.89 -17.70
C GLY A 84 -2.09 4.77 -18.62
N VAL A 85 -0.82 4.38 -18.55
CA VAL A 85 -0.24 3.29 -19.34
C VAL A 85 -0.03 2.06 -18.46
N VAL A 86 -0.55 0.90 -18.87
CA VAL A 86 -0.28 -0.37 -18.20
C VAL A 86 1.18 -0.74 -18.44
N VAL A 87 1.98 -0.73 -17.38
CA VAL A 87 3.42 -1.04 -17.42
C VAL A 87 3.73 -2.44 -16.92
N TRP A 88 2.79 -3.06 -16.21
CA TRP A 88 2.90 -4.42 -15.71
C TRP A 88 1.53 -5.07 -15.65
N GLU A 89 1.47 -6.34 -16.01
CA GLU A 89 0.29 -7.19 -15.89
C GLU A 89 0.74 -8.61 -15.51
N ARG A 90 0.00 -9.26 -14.61
CA ARG A 90 0.30 -10.62 -14.18
C ARG A 90 0.00 -11.60 -15.32
N LYS A 91 0.92 -12.52 -15.56
CA LYS A 91 0.70 -13.65 -16.49
C LYS A 91 0.15 -14.87 -15.78
#